data_AF-A0A954F0X1-F1
#
_entry.id   AF-A0A954F0X1-F1
#
_cell.length_a   1.000
_cell.length_b   1.000
_cell.length_c   1.000
_cell.angle_alpha   90.00
_cell.angle_beta   90.00
_cell.angle_gamma   90.00
#
_symmetry.space_group_name_H-M   'P 1'
#
loop_
_entity.id
_entity.type
_entity.pdbx_description
1 polymer ?
#
loop_
_entity_poly.entity_id
_entity_poly.type
_entity_poly.pdbx_seq_one_letter_code
_entity_poly.pdbx_strand_id
1 'polypeptide(L)'
;MASGPMTPQEFISRWQGSGGAELANSQTFLNEFCDLIGVPHPDPTQADESQNAYVFEKAVPLNNYDGTSSAGRIDLYRRGCFVLESKQGVERKDRETEALATVTKQKKYRSGTAQRGTTGWGTAMRRAFGQARRYAENIEEEWPPFLIVADVGYCFDIYADFTQSGKNYVPFPDPQSYRVRLEDLARDDVREMFRGIWQNPQDLDPAKISAKVTRDVAERLARLAKSLEGQYPADTVAQFLMRCLFTMFAEDVEIGGFKDRDFTKFLESRRGKLDTFVPMLEHLWQTMDTGGFSTILEGQIKKFNGGLFANQQALPVSVDQLELLIEAAHAKWNDVDRQDTASLYRQQVWHQ
;
A
#
# COMPACT_ATOMS: atom_id res chain seq x y z
N MET A 1 1.76 -29.91 23.41
CA MET A 1 2.11 -29.57 22.02
C MET A 1 2.00 -28.07 21.91
N ALA A 2 3.12 -27.35 21.74
CA ALA A 2 3.05 -25.92 21.47
C ALA A 2 2.33 -25.75 20.13
N SER A 3 1.14 -25.16 20.16
CA SER A 3 0.44 -24.74 18.95
C SER A 3 1.39 -23.87 18.14
N GLY A 4 1.61 -24.21 16.86
CA GLY A 4 2.36 -23.35 15.95
C GLY A 4 1.70 -21.96 15.83
N PRO A 5 2.40 -20.98 15.22
CA PRO A 5 1.81 -19.66 14.98
C PRO A 5 0.49 -19.79 14.21
N MET A 6 -0.53 -19.06 14.66
CA MET A 6 -1.86 -19.06 14.05
C MET A 6 -1.76 -18.65 12.58
N THR A 7 -2.32 -19.46 11.68
CA THR A 7 -2.36 -19.14 10.26
C THR A 7 -3.38 -18.03 9.97
N PRO A 8 -3.24 -17.29 8.86
CA PRO A 8 -4.24 -16.30 8.46
C PRO A 8 -5.67 -16.87 8.37
N GLN A 9 -5.82 -18.08 7.83
CA GLN A 9 -7.12 -18.73 7.68
C GLN A 9 -7.74 -19.10 9.04
N GLU A 10 -6.93 -19.55 10.01
CA GLU A 10 -7.41 -19.81 11.38
C GLU A 10 -7.85 -18.53 12.08
N PHE A 11 -7.09 -17.44 11.95
CA PHE A 11 -7.45 -16.13 12.49
C PHE A 11 -8.78 -15.64 11.90
N ILE A 12 -8.91 -15.67 10.56
CA ILE A 12 -10.12 -15.24 9.86
C ILE A 12 -11.31 -16.08 10.32
N SER A 13 -11.18 -17.41 10.31
CA SER A 13 -12.28 -18.31 10.69
C SER A 13 -12.74 -18.09 12.14
N ARG A 14 -11.79 -17.86 13.06
CA ARG A 14 -12.07 -17.58 14.48
C ARG A 14 -12.88 -16.30 14.67
N TRP A 15 -12.51 -15.23 13.96
CA TRP A 15 -13.05 -13.89 14.21
C TRP A 15 -14.21 -13.48 13.30
N GLN A 16 -14.34 -14.06 12.10
CA GLN A 16 -15.47 -13.81 11.21
C GLN A 16 -16.82 -14.27 11.84
N GLY A 17 -16.79 -15.30 12.69
CA GLY A 17 -17.96 -15.81 13.42
C GLY A 17 -18.24 -15.16 14.77
N SER A 18 -17.40 -14.24 15.27
CA SER A 18 -17.51 -13.70 16.63
C SER A 18 -18.55 -12.55 16.72
N GLY A 19 -19.84 -12.89 16.72
CA GLY A 19 -20.92 -11.93 16.98
C GLY A 19 -21.38 -11.93 18.44
N GLY A 20 -21.26 -10.80 19.17
CA GLY A 20 -22.13 -10.51 20.33
C GLY A 20 -21.52 -10.29 21.73
N ALA A 21 -20.23 -9.94 21.88
CA ALA A 21 -19.65 -9.56 23.19
C ALA A 21 -18.63 -8.40 23.09
N GLU A 22 -19.15 -7.17 23.17
CA GLU A 22 -18.55 -5.90 22.72
C GLU A 22 -17.26 -5.38 23.38
N LEU A 23 -16.73 -5.91 24.49
CA LEU A 23 -15.52 -5.31 25.13
C LEU A 23 -14.42 -6.29 25.49
N ALA A 24 -14.75 -7.52 25.89
CA ALA A 24 -13.73 -8.54 26.22
C ALA A 24 -12.99 -9.07 24.98
N ASN A 25 -13.58 -8.86 23.80
CA ASN A 25 -13.08 -9.43 22.55
C ASN A 25 -12.06 -8.53 21.84
N SER A 26 -12.04 -7.22 22.07
CA SER A 26 -11.17 -6.30 21.32
C SER A 26 -9.70 -6.52 21.64
N GLN A 27 -9.31 -6.57 22.92
CA GLN A 27 -7.92 -6.81 23.32
C GLN A 27 -7.46 -8.21 22.90
N THR A 28 -8.31 -9.22 23.05
CA THR A 28 -8.02 -10.59 22.59
C THR A 28 -7.80 -10.64 21.08
N PHE A 29 -8.69 -10.02 20.30
CA PHE A 29 -8.57 -9.90 18.85
C PHE A 29 -7.28 -9.20 18.44
N LEU A 30 -6.96 -8.08 19.08
CA LEU A 30 -5.77 -7.29 18.75
C LEU A 30 -4.47 -7.99 19.16
N ASN A 31 -4.45 -8.77 20.24
CA ASN A 31 -3.28 -9.60 20.60
C ASN A 31 -3.06 -10.72 19.57
N GLU A 32 -4.11 -11.46 19.21
CA GLU A 32 -4.01 -12.49 18.18
C GLU A 32 -3.70 -11.90 16.80
N PHE A 33 -4.14 -10.66 16.53
CA PHE A 33 -3.76 -9.93 15.34
C PHE A 33 -2.27 -9.60 15.36
N CYS A 34 -1.70 -9.20 16.51
CA CYS A 34 -0.27 -8.98 16.67
C CYS A 34 0.53 -10.27 16.40
N ASP A 35 0.04 -11.42 16.87
CA ASP A 35 0.63 -12.73 16.55
C ASP A 35 0.60 -13.00 15.04
N LEU A 36 -0.54 -12.77 14.40
CA LEU A 36 -0.73 -12.97 12.95
C LEU A 36 0.23 -12.12 12.12
N ILE A 37 0.41 -10.86 12.48
CA ILE A 37 1.35 -9.95 11.78
C ILE A 37 2.76 -10.02 12.36
N GLY A 38 3.05 -10.95 13.28
CA GLY A 38 4.36 -11.19 13.89
C GLY A 38 5.00 -9.97 14.53
N VAL A 39 4.25 -9.19 15.32
CA VAL A 39 4.74 -8.04 16.10
C VAL A 39 4.57 -8.30 17.60
N PRO A 40 5.32 -7.60 18.47
CA PRO A 40 5.11 -7.70 19.92
C PRO A 40 3.69 -7.33 20.33
N HIS A 41 3.24 -7.86 21.46
CA HIS A 41 1.96 -7.45 22.07
C HIS A 41 2.12 -6.12 22.81
N PRO A 42 1.02 -5.40 23.07
CA PRO A 42 1.04 -4.21 23.93
C PRO A 42 1.46 -4.57 25.36
N ASP A 43 2.21 -3.67 25.99
CA ASP A 43 2.64 -3.79 27.37
C ASP A 43 1.47 -3.53 28.35
N PRO A 44 1.54 -4.06 29.59
CA PRO A 44 0.63 -3.68 30.65
C PRO A 44 0.74 -2.18 30.96
N THR A 45 -0.41 -1.51 31.07
CA THR A 45 -0.50 -0.09 31.43
C THR A 45 0.17 0.17 32.78
N GLN A 46 1.02 1.19 32.83
CA GLN A 46 1.71 1.66 34.03
C GLN A 46 1.05 2.92 34.59
N ALA A 47 1.30 3.21 35.88
CA ALA A 47 0.80 4.43 36.54
C ALA A 47 1.49 5.71 36.02
N ASP A 48 2.74 5.59 35.56
CA ASP A 48 3.45 6.67 34.88
C ASP A 48 3.07 6.68 33.38
N GLU A 49 2.28 7.66 32.98
CA GLU A 49 1.79 7.78 31.61
C GLU A 49 2.89 7.99 30.56
N SER A 50 4.08 8.46 30.96
CA SER A 50 5.22 8.62 30.05
C SER A 50 5.83 7.28 29.61
N GLN A 51 5.61 6.21 30.38
CA GLN A 51 6.09 4.86 30.09
C GLN A 51 5.12 4.06 29.20
N ASN A 52 3.89 4.57 29.02
CA ASN A 52 2.83 3.90 28.27
C ASN A 52 2.99 4.08 26.75
N ALA A 53 4.13 3.63 26.21
CA ALA A 53 4.51 3.79 24.80
C ALA A 53 3.80 2.81 23.85
N TYR A 54 3.39 1.63 24.32
CA TYR A 54 2.59 0.69 23.54
C TYR A 54 1.64 -0.08 24.47
N VAL A 55 0.42 0.41 24.66
CA VAL A 55 -0.50 -0.11 25.69
C VAL A 55 -1.94 -0.10 25.20
N PHE A 56 -2.76 -0.97 25.80
CA PHE A 56 -4.21 -0.84 25.74
C PHE A 56 -4.71 0.29 26.66
N GLU A 57 -5.87 0.83 26.31
CA GLU A 57 -6.64 1.77 27.11
C GLU A 57 -5.85 3.00 27.62
N LYS A 58 -4.95 3.55 26.79
CA LYS A 58 -4.10 4.71 27.11
C LYS A 58 -4.95 5.91 27.51
N ALA A 59 -4.69 6.45 28.70
CA ALA A 59 -5.37 7.66 29.15
C ALA A 59 -4.86 8.89 28.36
N VAL A 60 -5.80 9.76 27.98
CA VAL A 60 -5.51 11.02 27.30
C VAL A 60 -6.47 12.10 27.80
N PRO A 61 -5.98 13.29 28.21
CA PRO A 61 -6.85 14.37 28.62
C PRO A 61 -7.64 14.87 27.40
N LEU A 62 -8.95 15.03 27.51
CA LEU A 62 -9.78 15.61 26.46
C LEU A 62 -10.20 17.00 26.89
N ASN A 63 -9.64 18.02 26.24
CA ASN A 63 -10.08 19.39 26.45
C ASN A 63 -11.48 19.58 25.84
N ASN A 64 -12.42 20.07 26.65
CA ASN A 64 -13.75 20.43 26.23
C ASN A 64 -13.79 21.92 25.88
N TYR A 65 -14.73 22.31 25.01
CA TYR A 65 -14.88 23.70 24.56
C TYR A 65 -15.29 24.68 25.68
N ASP A 66 -15.76 24.17 26.82
CA ASP A 66 -16.13 24.94 28.00
C ASP A 66 -14.96 25.17 28.99
N GLY A 67 -13.74 24.74 28.63
CA GLY A 67 -12.55 24.86 29.47
C GLY A 67 -12.39 23.75 30.50
N THR A 68 -13.31 22.78 30.56
CA THR A 68 -13.15 21.57 31.38
C THR A 68 -12.33 20.51 30.65
N SER A 69 -11.69 19.61 31.39
CA SER A 69 -11.07 18.41 30.82
C SER A 69 -11.82 17.15 31.25
N SER A 70 -11.94 16.20 30.34
CA SER A 70 -12.47 14.85 30.64
C SER A 70 -11.41 13.80 30.34
N ALA A 71 -11.48 12.64 30.99
CA ALA A 71 -10.55 11.55 30.72
C ALA A 71 -11.02 10.74 29.50
N GLY A 72 -10.25 10.81 28.41
CA GLY A 72 -10.37 9.90 27.27
C GLY A 72 -9.53 8.64 27.49
N ARG A 73 -9.93 7.56 26.82
CA ARG A 73 -9.15 6.31 26.77
C ARG A 73 -9.06 5.84 25.33
N ILE A 74 -7.84 5.63 24.86
CA ILE A 74 -7.55 5.10 23.53
C ILE A 74 -7.52 3.59 23.63
N ASP A 75 -8.30 2.87 22.82
CA ASP A 75 -8.37 1.41 22.91
C ASP A 75 -7.01 0.74 22.75
N LEU A 76 -6.25 1.11 21.72
CA LEU A 76 -4.85 0.70 21.57
C LEU A 76 -3.99 1.85 21.04
N TYR A 77 -2.89 2.12 21.74
CA TYR A 77 -1.96 3.19 21.41
C TYR A 77 -0.55 2.64 21.25
N ARG A 78 0.14 3.06 20.18
CA ARG A 78 1.58 2.86 20.02
C ARG A 78 2.24 4.17 19.61
N ARG A 79 3.12 4.70 20.47
CA ARG A 79 3.89 5.92 20.28
C ARG A 79 4.59 5.94 18.93
N GLY A 80 4.48 7.06 18.23
CA GLY A 80 5.07 7.27 16.92
C GLY A 80 4.48 6.39 15.80
N CYS A 81 3.47 5.56 16.09
CA CYS A 81 2.89 4.61 15.14
C CYS A 81 1.43 4.88 14.88
N PHE A 82 0.56 4.66 15.86
CA PHE A 82 -0.87 4.78 15.65
C PHE A 82 -1.67 5.04 16.92
N VAL A 83 -2.86 5.57 16.67
CA VAL A 83 -4.02 5.52 17.57
C VAL A 83 -5.06 4.60 16.95
N LEU A 84 -5.53 3.61 17.70
CA LEU A 84 -6.56 2.67 17.25
C LEU A 84 -7.80 2.75 18.15
N GLU A 85 -8.95 2.93 17.51
CA GLU A 85 -10.28 2.84 18.13
C GLU A 85 -10.99 1.57 17.65
N SER A 86 -11.52 0.78 18.57
CA SER A 86 -12.25 -0.45 18.27
C SER A 86 -13.76 -0.26 18.43
N LYS A 87 -14.51 -0.92 17.56
CA LYS A 87 -15.96 -1.09 17.61
C LYS A 87 -16.27 -2.57 17.39
N GLN A 88 -17.49 -2.97 17.69
CA GLN A 88 -17.98 -4.29 17.28
C GLN A 88 -19.39 -4.16 16.70
N GLY A 89 -19.47 -4.25 15.37
CA GLY A 89 -20.73 -4.33 14.65
C GLY A 89 -21.45 -5.65 14.91
N VAL A 90 -22.77 -5.69 14.68
CA VAL A 90 -23.53 -6.94 14.63
C VAL A 90 -23.70 -7.39 13.19
N GLU A 91 -23.64 -8.71 12.96
CA GLU A 91 -23.93 -9.29 11.66
C GLU A 91 -25.36 -9.00 11.20
N ARG A 92 -25.53 -8.92 9.87
CA ARG A 92 -26.85 -8.82 9.27
C ARG A 92 -27.51 -10.20 9.30
N LYS A 93 -28.61 -10.37 10.03
CA LYS A 93 -29.38 -11.61 9.97
C LYS A 93 -30.04 -11.75 8.60
N ASP A 94 -30.01 -12.96 8.06
CA ASP A 94 -30.76 -13.29 6.85
C ASP A 94 -32.27 -13.17 7.11
N ARG A 95 -33.02 -12.69 6.12
CA ARG A 95 -34.48 -12.46 6.21
C ARG A 95 -35.26 -13.72 6.58
N GLU A 96 -34.77 -14.91 6.21
CA GLU A 96 -35.40 -16.19 6.58
C GLU A 96 -35.23 -16.51 8.07
N THR A 97 -34.08 -16.22 8.66
CA THR A 97 -33.82 -16.40 10.09
C THR A 97 -34.61 -15.40 10.94
N GLU A 98 -34.84 -14.20 10.41
CA GLU A 98 -35.64 -13.15 11.03
C GLU A 98 -37.13 -13.53 11.08
N ALA A 99 -37.67 -14.11 10.01
CA ALA A 99 -39.04 -14.62 9.95
C ALA A 99 -39.30 -15.77 10.95
N LEU A 100 -38.34 -16.71 11.11
CA LEU A 100 -38.43 -17.82 12.07
C LEU A 100 -38.32 -17.35 13.53
N ALA A 101 -37.54 -16.30 13.80
CA ALA A 101 -37.34 -15.78 15.15
C ALA A 101 -38.59 -15.08 15.72
N THR A 102 -39.50 -14.59 14.85
CA THR A 102 -40.74 -13.91 15.26
C THR A 102 -41.73 -14.78 16.04
N VAL A 103 -41.59 -16.11 16.01
CA VAL A 103 -42.51 -17.06 16.65
C VAL A 103 -42.07 -17.47 18.07
N THR A 104 -40.83 -17.21 18.47
CA THR A 104 -40.28 -17.68 19.76
C THR A 104 -39.87 -16.49 20.63
N LYS A 105 -40.38 -16.44 21.88
CA LYS A 105 -40.19 -15.35 22.86
C LYS A 105 -38.77 -14.76 22.83
N GLN A 106 -38.71 -13.44 22.64
CA GLN A 106 -37.52 -12.60 22.51
C GLN A 106 -36.45 -12.90 23.59
N LYS A 107 -35.33 -13.51 23.17
CA LYS A 107 -34.05 -13.29 23.86
C LYS A 107 -33.55 -11.91 23.44
N LYS A 108 -33.45 -10.96 24.39
CA LYS A 108 -32.71 -9.70 24.19
C LYS A 108 -31.24 -10.05 23.91
N TYR A 109 -30.85 -10.06 22.64
CA TYR A 109 -29.44 -10.10 22.25
C TYR A 109 -28.82 -8.73 22.53
N ARG A 110 -27.61 -8.71 23.09
CA ARG A 110 -26.83 -7.50 23.40
C ARG A 110 -26.65 -6.67 22.12
N SER A 111 -26.84 -5.35 22.22
CA SER A 111 -26.75 -4.41 21.10
C SER A 111 -25.28 -4.21 20.72
N GLY A 112 -24.83 -4.73 19.58
CA GLY A 112 -23.58 -4.25 18.98
C GLY A 112 -23.73 -2.81 18.46
N THR A 113 -22.63 -2.16 18.11
CA THR A 113 -22.57 -0.73 17.76
C THR A 113 -23.52 -0.34 16.62
N ALA A 114 -23.62 -1.19 15.58
CA ALA A 114 -24.57 -1.07 14.48
C ALA A 114 -24.56 -2.34 13.61
N GLN A 115 -25.61 -2.56 12.82
CA GLN A 115 -25.68 -3.70 11.89
C GLN A 115 -24.76 -3.48 10.67
N ARG A 116 -23.84 -4.41 10.45
CA ARG A 116 -22.87 -4.39 9.34
C ARG A 116 -23.57 -4.26 7.98
N GLY A 117 -22.94 -3.53 7.06
CA GLY A 117 -23.48 -3.29 5.71
C GLY A 117 -24.63 -2.29 5.65
N THR A 118 -25.00 -1.64 6.76
CA THR A 118 -26.01 -0.57 6.77
C THR A 118 -25.39 0.83 6.81
N THR A 119 -26.17 1.85 6.44
CA THR A 119 -25.78 3.26 6.60
C THR A 119 -25.48 3.63 8.07
N GLY A 120 -26.16 2.97 9.01
CA GLY A 120 -25.93 3.13 10.45
C GLY A 120 -24.52 2.69 10.85
N TRP A 121 -24.07 1.55 10.33
CA TRP A 121 -22.71 1.06 10.54
C TRP A 121 -21.65 1.96 9.93
N GLY A 122 -21.85 2.43 8.69
CA GLY A 122 -20.93 3.40 8.08
C GLY A 122 -20.83 4.70 8.89
N THR A 123 -21.92 5.13 9.52
CA THR A 123 -21.92 6.29 10.43
C THR A 123 -21.19 6.01 11.73
N ALA A 124 -21.33 4.81 12.29
CA ALA A 124 -20.59 4.39 13.48
C ALA A 124 -19.07 4.36 13.24
N MET A 125 -18.61 3.79 12.13
CA MET A 125 -17.20 3.78 11.74
C MET A 125 -16.63 5.20 11.58
N ARG A 126 -17.38 6.10 10.92
CA ARG A 126 -16.97 7.51 10.80
C ARG A 126 -16.89 8.23 12.15
N ARG A 127 -17.78 7.93 13.08
CA ARG A 127 -17.71 8.49 14.45
C ARG A 127 -16.50 7.98 15.20
N ALA A 128 -16.18 6.69 15.06
CA ALA A 128 -14.98 6.09 15.63
C ALA A 128 -13.70 6.73 15.07
N PHE A 129 -13.66 7.02 13.77
CA PHE A 129 -12.55 7.80 13.17
C PHE A 129 -12.44 9.21 13.78
N GLY A 130 -13.56 9.92 13.92
CA GLY A 130 -13.57 11.23 14.58
C GLY A 130 -13.11 11.17 16.04
N GLN A 131 -13.42 10.08 16.74
CA GLN A 131 -12.97 9.81 18.11
C GLN A 131 -11.46 9.55 18.17
N ALA A 132 -10.92 8.68 17.30
CA ALA A 132 -9.48 8.42 17.17
C ALA A 132 -8.70 9.70 16.87
N ARG A 133 -9.22 10.55 15.97
CA ARG A 133 -8.64 11.87 15.69
C ARG A 133 -8.64 12.78 16.90
N ARG A 134 -9.76 12.86 17.64
CA ARG A 134 -9.84 13.67 18.87
C ARG A 134 -8.84 13.19 19.92
N TYR A 135 -8.59 11.89 20.00
CA TYR A 135 -7.54 11.37 20.88
C TYR A 135 -6.15 11.78 20.43
N ALA A 136 -5.84 11.63 19.14
CA ALA A 136 -4.57 12.05 18.57
C ALA A 136 -4.29 13.54 18.79
N GLU A 137 -5.32 14.40 18.71
CA GLU A 137 -5.26 15.84 19.00
C GLU A 137 -4.76 16.18 20.42
N ASN A 138 -4.95 15.27 21.38
CA ASN A 138 -4.64 15.53 22.78
C ASN A 138 -3.45 14.69 23.30
N ILE A 139 -2.71 14.05 22.41
CA ILE A 139 -1.41 13.45 22.76
C ILE A 139 -0.40 14.59 22.84
N GLU A 140 0.29 14.72 23.97
CA GLU A 140 1.25 15.82 24.23
C GLU A 140 2.53 15.74 23.37
N GLU A 141 2.79 14.58 22.78
CA GLU A 141 3.95 14.30 21.93
C GLU A 141 3.64 14.65 20.46
N GLU A 142 4.32 13.97 19.52
CA GLU A 142 4.02 14.08 18.10
C GLU A 142 2.72 13.37 17.74
N TRP A 143 2.01 13.92 16.75
CA TRP A 143 0.85 13.26 16.18
C TRP A 143 1.23 11.89 15.61
N PRO A 144 0.41 10.85 15.84
CA PRO A 144 0.66 9.53 15.31
C PRO A 144 0.55 9.55 13.78
N PRO A 145 1.42 8.88 13.02
CA PRO A 145 1.32 8.83 11.57
C PRO A 145 0.06 8.10 11.08
N PHE A 146 -0.53 7.20 11.89
CA PHE A 146 -1.74 6.47 11.53
C PHE A 146 -2.90 6.64 12.54
N LEU A 147 -4.12 6.69 12.02
CA LEU A 147 -5.35 6.43 12.76
C LEU A 147 -5.99 5.16 12.22
N ILE A 148 -6.37 4.25 13.11
CA ILE A 148 -6.97 2.98 12.74
C ILE A 148 -8.33 2.85 13.43
N VAL A 149 -9.35 2.41 12.69
CA VAL A 149 -10.64 2.01 13.26
C VAL A 149 -10.86 0.54 12.99
N ALA A 150 -10.96 -0.27 14.04
CA ALA A 150 -11.25 -1.70 13.92
C ALA A 150 -12.73 -1.97 14.19
N ASP A 151 -13.44 -2.64 13.27
CA ASP A 151 -14.63 -3.41 13.62
C ASP A 151 -14.17 -4.85 13.90
N VAL A 152 -14.13 -5.21 15.17
CA VAL A 152 -13.62 -6.50 15.66
C VAL A 152 -14.36 -7.64 14.97
N GLY A 153 -13.60 -8.50 14.28
CA GLY A 153 -14.18 -9.59 13.51
C GLY A 153 -14.67 -9.22 12.12
N TYR A 154 -14.34 -8.03 11.58
CA TYR A 154 -14.84 -7.60 10.27
C TYR A 154 -13.85 -6.82 9.41
N CYS A 155 -13.30 -5.72 9.89
CA CYS A 155 -12.39 -4.89 9.10
C CYS A 155 -11.59 -3.89 9.91
N PHE A 156 -10.57 -3.32 9.27
CA PHE A 156 -9.82 -2.14 9.70
C PHE A 156 -9.98 -1.03 8.68
N ASP A 157 -10.36 0.18 9.11
CA ASP A 157 -10.20 1.40 8.30
C ASP A 157 -8.88 2.06 8.70
N ILE A 158 -8.02 2.34 7.72
CA ILE A 158 -6.68 2.87 7.94
C ILE A 158 -6.56 4.27 7.33
N TYR A 159 -6.05 5.21 8.10
CA TYR A 159 -5.81 6.58 7.68
C TYR A 159 -4.40 7.00 8.04
N ALA A 160 -3.72 7.75 7.16
CA ALA A 160 -2.35 8.19 7.36
C ALA A 160 -2.21 9.71 7.25
N ASP A 161 -1.36 10.28 8.09
CA ASP A 161 -0.78 11.61 7.96
C ASP A 161 0.73 11.52 8.21
N PHE A 162 1.50 11.25 7.15
CA PHE A 162 2.96 11.12 7.23
C PHE A 162 3.67 12.43 7.61
N THR A 163 2.99 13.58 7.47
CA THR A 163 3.53 14.87 7.93
C THR A 163 3.46 15.01 9.45
N GLN A 164 2.68 14.16 10.12
CA GLN A 164 2.41 14.20 11.57
C GLN A 164 1.98 15.60 12.04
N SER A 165 1.25 16.33 11.18
CA SER A 165 0.71 17.64 11.50
C SER A 165 -0.68 17.58 12.13
N GLY A 166 -1.34 16.42 12.03
CA GLY A 166 -2.70 16.20 12.51
C GLY A 166 -3.79 16.81 11.64
N LYS A 167 -3.39 17.40 10.50
CA LYS A 167 -4.30 18.18 9.63
C LYS A 167 -4.90 17.33 8.53
N ASN A 168 -4.21 16.26 8.10
CA ASN A 168 -4.52 15.62 6.82
C ASN A 168 -4.46 14.08 6.88
N TYR A 169 -5.18 13.48 7.83
CA TYR A 169 -5.40 12.04 7.80
C TYR A 169 -6.26 11.67 6.58
N VAL A 170 -5.63 10.98 5.61
CA VAL A 170 -6.28 10.51 4.38
C VAL A 170 -6.35 8.98 4.37
N PRO A 171 -7.33 8.38 3.67
CA PRO A 171 -7.41 6.93 3.47
C PRO A 171 -6.07 6.35 2.98
N PHE A 172 -5.58 5.29 3.61
CA PHE A 172 -4.31 4.63 3.28
C PHE A 172 -4.52 3.12 3.05
N PRO A 173 -3.91 2.48 2.03
CA PRO A 173 -2.95 3.07 1.09
C PRO A 173 -3.60 3.98 0.04
N ASP A 174 -4.90 3.82 -0.18
CA ASP A 174 -5.68 4.60 -1.13
C ASP A 174 -7.19 4.62 -0.75
N PRO A 175 -8.00 5.52 -1.32
CA PRO A 175 -9.42 5.63 -1.00
C PRO A 175 -10.30 4.41 -1.32
N GLN A 176 -9.84 3.48 -2.16
CA GLN A 176 -10.56 2.26 -2.52
C GLN A 176 -10.22 1.09 -1.57
N SER A 177 -8.98 1.03 -1.09
CA SER A 177 -8.45 -0.11 -0.33
C SER A 177 -8.24 0.17 1.17
N TYR A 178 -8.52 1.38 1.65
CA TYR A 178 -8.28 1.75 3.07
C TYR A 178 -9.08 0.94 4.09
N ARG A 179 -10.20 0.34 3.66
CA ARG A 179 -10.98 -0.59 4.47
C ARG A 179 -10.50 -2.01 4.16
N VAL A 180 -9.61 -2.51 5.00
CA VAL A 180 -9.08 -3.86 4.92
C VAL A 180 -10.05 -4.82 5.61
N ARG A 181 -10.63 -5.76 4.85
CA ARG A 181 -11.48 -6.81 5.41
C ARG A 181 -10.63 -7.89 6.07
N LEU A 182 -11.25 -8.71 6.93
CA LEU A 182 -10.52 -9.85 7.51
C LEU A 182 -10.01 -10.80 6.43
N GLU A 183 -10.78 -11.03 5.37
CA GLU A 183 -10.38 -11.93 4.29
C GLU A 183 -9.11 -11.44 3.57
N ASP A 184 -8.88 -10.14 3.52
CA ASP A 184 -7.68 -9.54 2.92
C ASP A 184 -6.40 -9.89 3.71
N LEU A 185 -6.53 -10.24 5.00
CA LEU A 185 -5.40 -10.69 5.83
C LEU A 185 -4.81 -12.02 5.36
N ALA A 186 -5.48 -12.74 4.46
CA ALA A 186 -4.90 -13.92 3.79
C ALA A 186 -3.73 -13.53 2.89
N ARG A 187 -3.65 -12.28 2.42
CA ARG A 187 -2.58 -11.80 1.56
C ARG A 187 -1.38 -11.32 2.37
N ASP A 188 -0.18 -11.73 1.94
CA ASP A 188 1.08 -11.43 2.63
C ASP A 188 1.39 -9.93 2.61
N ASP A 189 1.12 -9.25 1.50
CA ASP A 189 1.37 -7.82 1.34
C ASP A 189 0.55 -6.96 2.31
N VAL A 190 -0.70 -7.35 2.57
CA VAL A 190 -1.57 -6.69 3.57
C VAL A 190 -1.02 -6.87 4.99
N ARG A 191 -0.54 -8.08 5.33
CA ARG A 191 0.07 -8.32 6.65
C ARG A 191 1.39 -7.58 6.82
N GLU A 192 2.20 -7.49 5.77
CA GLU A 192 3.44 -6.70 5.79
C GLU A 192 3.16 -5.19 5.89
N MET A 193 2.09 -4.68 5.27
CA MET A 193 1.65 -3.30 5.48
C MET A 193 1.33 -3.03 6.95
N PHE A 194 0.54 -3.89 7.61
CA PHE A 194 0.25 -3.75 9.04
C PHE A 194 1.50 -3.88 9.91
N ARG A 195 2.40 -4.81 9.59
CA ARG A 195 3.71 -4.93 10.25
C ARG A 195 4.50 -3.62 10.14
N GLY A 196 4.50 -3.00 8.96
CA GLY A 196 5.10 -1.68 8.70
C GLY A 196 4.46 -0.58 9.56
N ILE A 197 3.13 -0.51 9.63
CA ILE A 197 2.40 0.45 10.48
C ILE A 197 2.81 0.31 11.95
N TRP A 198 2.97 -0.93 12.44
CA TRP A 198 3.37 -1.19 13.81
C TRP A 198 4.82 -0.84 14.09
N GLN A 199 5.75 -1.10 13.17
CA GLN A 199 7.19 -1.04 13.46
C GLN A 199 7.85 0.23 12.95
N ASN A 200 7.67 0.54 11.65
CA ASN A 200 8.35 1.63 10.95
C ASN A 200 7.35 2.34 10.04
N PRO A 201 6.36 3.04 10.60
CA PRO A 201 5.26 3.64 9.82
C PRO A 201 5.77 4.62 8.75
N GLN A 202 6.86 5.33 9.02
CA GLN A 202 7.45 6.30 8.10
C GLN A 202 8.06 5.66 6.84
N ASP A 203 8.34 4.35 6.83
CA ASP A 203 8.80 3.63 5.64
C ASP A 203 7.66 3.38 4.64
N LEU A 204 6.41 3.56 5.08
CA LEU A 204 5.22 3.44 4.23
C LEU A 204 4.84 4.75 3.53
N ASP A 205 5.55 5.85 3.79
CA ASP A 205 5.29 7.15 3.17
C ASP A 205 5.54 7.07 1.65
N PRO A 206 4.49 7.20 0.81
CA PRO A 206 4.65 7.13 -0.65
C PRO A 206 5.63 8.16 -1.18
N ALA A 207 5.76 9.34 -0.56
CA ALA A 207 6.71 10.35 -0.98
C ALA A 207 8.17 9.93 -0.72
N LYS A 208 8.43 9.30 0.43
CA LYS A 208 9.77 8.76 0.75
C LYS A 208 10.13 7.56 -0.12
N ILE A 209 9.17 6.65 -0.32
CA ILE A 209 9.35 5.51 -1.24
C ILE A 209 9.69 6.05 -2.63
N SER A 210 8.91 7.00 -3.13
CA SER A 210 9.13 7.58 -4.44
C SER A 210 10.47 8.28 -4.57
N ALA A 211 10.83 9.14 -3.62
CA ALA A 211 12.11 9.84 -3.62
C ALA A 211 13.31 8.87 -3.58
N LYS A 212 13.19 7.77 -2.82
CA LYS A 212 14.22 6.74 -2.74
C LYS A 212 14.37 6.00 -4.07
N VAL A 213 13.26 5.54 -4.66
CA VAL A 213 13.29 4.82 -5.94
C VAL A 213 13.83 5.73 -7.05
N THR A 214 13.39 6.99 -7.13
CA THR A 214 13.92 7.97 -8.09
C THR A 214 15.43 8.16 -7.95
N ARG A 215 15.95 8.27 -6.72
CA ARG A 215 17.40 8.41 -6.47
C ARG A 215 18.17 7.16 -6.89
N ASP A 216 17.70 5.98 -6.50
CA ASP A 216 18.37 4.71 -6.80
C ASP A 216 18.40 4.46 -8.31
N VAL A 217 17.30 4.77 -9.00
CA VAL A 217 17.20 4.71 -10.46
C VAL A 217 18.15 5.72 -11.12
N ALA A 218 18.15 6.98 -10.68
CA ALA A 218 19.04 8.01 -11.23
C ALA A 218 20.51 7.62 -11.10
N GLU A 219 20.92 7.03 -9.98
CA GLU A 219 22.29 6.54 -9.78
C GLU A 219 22.65 5.40 -10.75
N ARG A 220 21.76 4.43 -10.95
CA ARG A 220 21.95 3.33 -11.91
C ARG A 220 22.08 3.86 -13.34
N LEU A 221 21.20 4.77 -13.74
CA LEU A 221 21.22 5.39 -15.07
C LEU A 221 22.47 6.23 -15.29
N ALA A 222 22.94 6.98 -14.29
CA ALA A 222 24.17 7.76 -14.40
C ALA A 222 25.39 6.86 -14.63
N ARG A 223 25.46 5.71 -13.96
CA ARG A 223 26.52 4.70 -14.18
C ARG A 223 26.48 4.14 -15.60
N LEU A 224 25.28 3.80 -16.08
CA LEU A 224 25.08 3.28 -17.44
C LEU A 224 25.42 4.32 -18.51
N ALA A 225 24.91 5.55 -18.38
CA ALA A 225 25.18 6.66 -19.29
C ALA A 225 26.69 6.92 -19.41
N LYS A 226 27.39 7.05 -18.28
CA LYS A 226 28.84 7.25 -18.26
C LYS A 226 29.61 6.11 -18.94
N SER A 227 29.15 4.88 -18.80
CA SER A 227 29.74 3.71 -19.45
C SER A 227 29.55 3.74 -20.98
N LEU A 228 28.38 4.18 -21.45
CA LEU A 228 28.04 4.29 -22.87
C LEU A 228 28.69 5.52 -23.52
N GLU A 229 28.78 6.65 -22.83
CA GLU A 229 29.40 7.90 -23.32
C GLU A 229 30.91 7.75 -23.58
N GLY A 230 31.56 6.75 -22.97
CA GLY A 230 32.92 6.35 -23.33
C GLY A 230 33.05 5.75 -24.74
N GLN A 231 31.92 5.38 -25.36
CA GLN A 231 31.86 4.65 -26.64
C GLN A 231 30.99 5.36 -27.70
N TYR A 232 30.01 6.16 -27.28
CA TYR A 232 29.01 6.78 -28.14
C TYR A 232 28.82 8.27 -27.82
N PRO A 233 28.35 9.10 -28.77
CA PRO A 233 28.04 10.51 -28.51
C PRO A 233 26.95 10.66 -27.44
N ALA A 234 27.08 11.67 -26.58
CA ALA A 234 26.17 11.92 -25.46
C ALA A 234 24.70 12.03 -25.89
N ASP A 235 24.41 12.74 -26.99
CA ASP A 235 23.04 12.87 -27.51
C ASP A 235 22.44 11.53 -27.94
N THR A 236 23.25 10.64 -28.52
CA THR A 236 22.82 9.29 -28.92
C THR A 236 22.53 8.42 -27.70
N VAL A 237 23.40 8.48 -26.68
CA VAL A 237 23.21 7.78 -25.41
C VAL A 237 21.94 8.26 -24.72
N ALA A 238 21.72 9.58 -24.65
CA ALA A 238 20.53 10.17 -24.03
C ALA A 238 19.24 9.68 -24.71
N GLN A 239 19.19 9.66 -26.05
CA GLN A 239 18.02 9.15 -26.79
C GLN A 239 17.79 7.65 -26.58
N PHE A 240 18.86 6.85 -26.58
CA PHE A 240 18.78 5.42 -26.29
C PHE A 240 18.22 5.15 -24.89
N LEU A 241 18.77 5.81 -23.87
CA LEU A 241 18.31 5.66 -22.49
C LEU A 241 16.87 6.16 -22.34
N MET A 242 16.49 7.28 -22.94
CA MET A 242 15.11 7.78 -22.90
C MET A 242 14.10 6.76 -23.43
N ARG A 243 14.43 6.03 -24.50
CA ARG A 243 13.58 4.95 -25.02
C ARG A 243 13.53 3.76 -24.07
N CYS A 244 14.67 3.31 -23.54
CA CYS A 244 14.71 2.24 -22.54
C CYS A 244 13.86 2.58 -21.31
N LEU A 245 14.00 3.80 -20.79
CA LEU A 245 13.24 4.31 -19.65
C LEU A 245 11.75 4.30 -19.92
N PHE A 246 11.32 4.78 -21.08
CA PHE A 246 9.92 4.75 -21.45
C PHE A 246 9.40 3.32 -21.56
N THR A 247 10.18 2.38 -22.10
CA THR A 247 9.78 0.97 -22.19
C THR A 247 9.67 0.31 -20.82
N MET A 248 10.58 0.61 -19.87
CA MET A 248 10.49 0.15 -18.46
C MET A 248 9.28 0.77 -17.75
N PHE A 249 8.99 2.04 -17.99
CA PHE A 249 7.78 2.67 -17.47
C PHE A 249 6.53 2.01 -18.05
N ALA A 250 6.51 1.73 -19.35
CA ALA A 250 5.34 1.20 -20.04
C ALA A 250 4.89 -0.17 -19.50
N GLU A 251 5.83 -1.04 -19.12
CA GLU A 251 5.51 -2.33 -18.48
C GLU A 251 4.93 -2.18 -17.07
N ASP A 252 5.51 -1.32 -16.23
CA ASP A 252 5.11 -1.19 -14.82
C ASP A 252 3.76 -0.46 -14.63
N VAL A 253 3.36 0.36 -15.60
CA VAL A 253 2.02 0.97 -15.63
C VAL A 253 1.04 0.24 -16.58
N GLU A 254 1.47 -0.89 -17.17
CA GLU A 254 0.70 -1.73 -18.10
C GLU A 254 0.01 -0.95 -19.24
N ILE A 255 0.72 0.02 -19.82
CA ILE A 255 0.18 0.85 -20.91
C ILE A 255 0.52 0.29 -22.28
N GLY A 256 -0.32 0.61 -23.26
CA GLY A 256 -0.02 0.32 -24.66
C GLY A 256 0.05 -1.17 -25.00
N GLY A 257 -0.49 -2.05 -24.16
CA GLY A 257 -0.49 -3.51 -24.38
C GLY A 257 0.69 -4.26 -23.74
N PHE A 258 1.55 -3.55 -23.01
CA PHE A 258 2.55 -4.17 -22.15
C PHE A 258 1.89 -4.84 -20.95
N LYS A 259 2.46 -5.96 -20.50
CA LYS A 259 2.14 -6.63 -19.25
C LYS A 259 3.29 -6.48 -18.27
N ASP A 260 3.02 -6.78 -17.00
CA ASP A 260 4.02 -6.76 -15.94
C ASP A 260 5.32 -7.52 -16.32
N ARG A 261 6.43 -6.77 -16.28
CA ARG A 261 7.81 -7.23 -16.56
C ARG A 261 8.10 -7.70 -17.99
N ASP A 262 7.29 -7.35 -18.98
CA ASP A 262 7.51 -7.74 -20.38
C ASP A 262 8.89 -7.32 -20.93
N PHE A 263 9.29 -6.07 -20.73
CA PHE A 263 10.59 -5.54 -21.16
C PHE A 263 11.73 -6.04 -20.26
N THR A 264 11.51 -6.14 -18.95
CA THR A 264 12.47 -6.75 -18.02
C THR A 264 12.83 -8.17 -18.48
N LYS A 265 11.83 -9.03 -18.76
CA LYS A 265 12.04 -10.40 -19.26
C LYS A 265 12.76 -10.41 -20.61
N PHE A 266 12.44 -9.46 -21.48
CA PHE A 266 13.16 -9.32 -22.75
C PHE A 266 14.66 -9.07 -22.51
N LEU A 267 15.03 -8.11 -21.66
CA LEU A 267 16.43 -7.80 -21.34
C LEU A 267 17.15 -9.00 -20.73
N GLU A 268 16.54 -9.68 -19.76
CA GLU A 268 17.10 -10.89 -19.15
C GLU A 268 17.35 -12.00 -20.16
N SER A 269 16.44 -12.18 -21.13
CA SER A 269 16.58 -13.18 -22.20
C SER A 269 17.78 -12.94 -23.12
N ARG A 270 18.36 -11.73 -23.10
CA ARG A 270 19.54 -11.36 -23.90
C ARG A 270 20.87 -11.71 -23.23
N ARG A 271 20.87 -12.19 -21.98
CA ARG A 271 22.09 -12.71 -21.32
C ARG A 271 22.71 -13.82 -22.19
N GLY A 272 23.97 -13.63 -22.56
CA GLY A 272 24.70 -14.54 -23.45
C GLY A 272 24.33 -14.48 -24.95
N LYS A 273 23.49 -13.52 -25.37
CA LYS A 273 22.99 -13.37 -26.76
C LYS A 273 23.06 -11.92 -27.26
N LEU A 274 24.15 -11.23 -26.93
CA LEU A 274 24.33 -9.79 -27.23
C LEU A 274 24.35 -9.47 -28.72
N ASP A 275 24.73 -10.43 -29.56
CA ASP A 275 24.69 -10.34 -31.03
C ASP A 275 23.27 -10.05 -31.56
N THR A 276 22.24 -10.47 -30.84
CA THR A 276 20.83 -10.26 -31.19
C THR A 276 20.18 -9.10 -30.44
N PHE A 277 20.87 -8.46 -29.49
CA PHE A 277 20.29 -7.42 -28.64
C PHE A 277 19.73 -6.25 -29.44
N VAL A 278 20.60 -5.63 -30.26
CA VAL A 278 20.25 -4.46 -31.08
C VAL A 278 19.07 -4.77 -32.01
N PRO A 279 19.15 -5.74 -32.94
CA PRO A 279 18.06 -5.94 -33.90
C PRO A 279 16.72 -6.28 -33.24
N MET A 280 16.71 -6.97 -32.09
CA MET A 280 15.46 -7.26 -31.39
C MET A 280 14.90 -6.02 -30.69
N LEU A 281 15.74 -5.20 -30.05
CA LEU A 281 15.28 -3.99 -29.39
C LEU A 281 14.73 -2.96 -30.39
N GLU A 282 15.43 -2.79 -31.53
CA GLU A 282 14.96 -1.91 -32.62
C GLU A 282 13.60 -2.38 -33.17
N HIS A 283 13.40 -3.69 -33.32
CA HIS A 283 12.12 -4.24 -33.77
C HIS A 283 10.98 -4.02 -32.75
N LEU A 284 11.28 -4.14 -31.44
CA LEU A 284 10.30 -3.81 -30.39
C LEU A 284 9.90 -2.33 -30.50
N TRP A 285 10.87 -1.43 -30.59
CA TRP A 285 10.60 0.01 -30.71
C TRP A 285 9.90 0.38 -32.01
N GLN A 286 10.18 -0.32 -33.11
CA GLN A 286 9.42 -0.16 -34.35
C GLN A 286 7.96 -0.54 -34.15
N THR A 287 7.69 -1.62 -33.43
CA THR A 287 6.31 -2.05 -33.11
C THR A 287 5.63 -1.04 -32.17
N MET A 288 6.36 -0.41 -31.25
CA MET A 288 5.85 0.70 -30.43
C MET A 288 5.52 1.94 -31.28
N ASP A 289 6.32 2.25 -32.31
CA ASP A 289 6.11 3.40 -33.20
C ASP A 289 4.94 3.21 -34.18
N THR A 290 4.71 1.99 -34.68
CA THR A 290 3.66 1.74 -35.68
C THR A 290 2.39 1.14 -35.08
N GLY A 291 2.50 0.49 -33.92
CA GLY A 291 1.46 -0.38 -33.36
C GLY A 291 1.35 -1.72 -34.11
N GLY A 292 0.81 -2.73 -33.45
CA GLY A 292 0.57 -4.05 -34.04
C GLY A 292 1.02 -5.20 -33.14
N PHE A 293 1.12 -6.40 -33.72
CA PHE A 293 1.51 -7.59 -32.97
C PHE A 293 3.03 -7.65 -32.79
N SER A 294 3.49 -7.65 -31.53
CA SER A 294 4.88 -7.89 -31.17
C SER A 294 5.12 -9.38 -30.95
N THR A 295 6.05 -9.95 -31.72
CA THR A 295 6.55 -11.31 -31.50
C THR A 295 7.49 -11.40 -30.30
N ILE A 296 8.01 -10.26 -29.82
CA ILE A 296 8.92 -10.20 -28.67
C ILE A 296 8.14 -10.25 -27.36
N LEU A 297 6.99 -9.56 -27.30
CA LEU A 297 6.11 -9.55 -26.14
C LEU A 297 4.93 -10.54 -26.26
N GLU A 298 4.83 -11.22 -27.41
CA GLU A 298 3.72 -12.14 -27.73
C GLU A 298 2.33 -11.50 -27.52
N GLY A 299 2.16 -10.28 -28.01
CA GLY A 299 0.97 -9.47 -27.71
C GLY A 299 0.74 -8.31 -28.67
N GLN A 300 -0.47 -7.74 -28.61
CA GLN A 300 -0.83 -6.54 -29.38
C GLN A 300 -0.34 -5.28 -28.65
N ILE A 301 0.53 -4.51 -29.29
CA ILE A 301 1.03 -3.22 -28.81
C ILE A 301 0.29 -2.09 -29.52
N LYS A 302 -0.17 -1.10 -28.77
CA LYS A 302 -0.73 0.14 -29.33
C LYS A 302 0.39 1.05 -29.80
N LYS A 303 0.13 1.81 -30.86
CA LYS A 303 1.03 2.87 -31.32
C LYS A 303 1.22 3.96 -30.25
N PHE A 304 2.45 4.37 -30.01
CA PHE A 304 2.83 5.52 -29.15
C PHE A 304 3.09 6.77 -30.02
N ASN A 305 2.39 7.88 -29.76
CA ASN A 305 2.23 9.01 -30.71
C ASN A 305 3.09 10.27 -30.40
N GLY A 306 4.35 10.15 -29.97
CA GLY A 306 5.18 11.33 -29.67
C GLY A 306 6.59 11.35 -30.26
N GLY A 307 6.85 10.54 -31.29
CA GLY A 307 8.11 10.59 -32.04
C GLY A 307 9.35 10.08 -31.29
N LEU A 308 9.25 9.70 -30.00
CA LEU A 308 10.37 9.11 -29.26
C LEU A 308 10.87 7.83 -29.94
N PHE A 309 9.95 7.05 -30.48
CA PHE A 309 10.24 5.82 -31.21
C PHE A 309 10.34 5.99 -32.72
N ALA A 310 10.29 7.22 -33.26
CA ALA A 310 10.38 7.44 -34.72
C ALA A 310 11.77 7.11 -35.29
N ASN A 311 12.82 7.29 -34.48
CA ASN A 311 14.15 6.76 -34.75
C ASN A 311 14.40 5.59 -33.79
N GLN A 312 14.41 4.36 -34.29
CA GLN A 312 14.50 3.16 -33.46
C GLN A 312 15.94 2.76 -33.13
N GLN A 313 16.93 3.62 -33.35
CA GLN A 313 18.35 3.28 -33.15
C GLN A 313 18.63 2.77 -31.72
N ALA A 314 19.04 1.50 -31.62
CA ALA A 314 19.57 0.91 -30.40
C ALA A 314 21.10 0.90 -30.40
N LEU A 315 21.70 0.88 -29.21
CA LEU A 315 23.15 0.82 -29.04
C LEU A 315 23.59 -0.61 -28.73
N PRO A 316 24.67 -1.11 -29.35
CA PRO A 316 25.36 -2.29 -28.84
C PRO A 316 25.77 -2.07 -27.38
N VAL A 317 25.58 -3.08 -26.55
CA VAL A 317 25.92 -3.03 -25.12
C VAL A 317 26.89 -4.15 -24.76
N SER A 318 27.77 -3.90 -23.80
CA SER A 318 28.55 -4.95 -23.15
C SER A 318 27.68 -5.78 -22.20
N VAL A 319 28.24 -6.89 -21.69
CA VAL A 319 27.57 -7.70 -20.65
C VAL A 319 27.26 -6.84 -19.43
N ASP A 320 28.23 -6.05 -18.95
CA ASP A 320 28.05 -5.19 -17.78
C ASP A 320 26.98 -4.11 -18.00
N GLN A 321 26.90 -3.54 -19.21
CA GLN A 321 25.89 -2.55 -19.57
C GLN A 321 24.49 -3.16 -19.68
N LEU A 322 24.37 -4.41 -20.17
CA LEU A 322 23.11 -5.15 -20.15
C LEU A 322 22.66 -5.43 -18.72
N GLU A 323 23.56 -5.84 -17.82
CA GLU A 323 23.21 -6.05 -16.42
C GLU A 323 22.76 -4.76 -15.74
N LEU A 324 23.40 -3.62 -16.02
CA LEU A 324 22.93 -2.30 -15.54
C LEU A 324 21.53 -1.94 -16.06
N LEU A 325 21.20 -2.29 -17.32
CA LEU A 325 19.85 -2.11 -17.87
C LEU A 325 18.82 -3.00 -17.18
N ILE A 326 19.15 -4.29 -16.94
CA ILE A 326 18.29 -5.23 -16.21
C ILE A 326 18.06 -4.73 -14.78
N GLU A 327 19.13 -4.31 -14.11
CA GLU A 327 19.10 -3.71 -12.78
C GLU A 327 18.21 -2.47 -12.69
N ALA A 328 18.17 -1.63 -13.73
CA ALA A 328 17.26 -0.49 -13.82
C ALA A 328 15.81 -0.91 -14.11
N ALA A 329 15.61 -1.93 -14.95
CA ALA A 329 14.29 -2.47 -15.27
C ALA A 329 13.58 -3.11 -14.06
N HIS A 330 14.35 -3.69 -13.12
CA HIS A 330 13.79 -4.24 -11.88
C HIS A 330 13.28 -3.19 -10.87
N ALA A 331 13.58 -1.91 -11.07
CA ALA A 331 12.98 -0.85 -10.26
C ALA A 331 11.45 -0.85 -10.41
N LYS A 332 10.75 -0.23 -9.46
CA LYS A 332 9.30 0.01 -9.51
C LYS A 332 9.05 1.39 -10.10
N TRP A 333 8.90 1.47 -11.40
CA TRP A 333 8.72 2.71 -12.16
C TRP A 333 7.39 3.40 -11.89
N ASN A 334 6.41 2.68 -11.34
CA ASN A 334 5.17 3.26 -10.80
C ASN A 334 5.40 4.07 -9.51
N ASP A 335 6.49 3.80 -8.78
CA ASP A 335 6.90 4.52 -7.58
C ASP A 335 7.88 5.66 -7.91
N VAL A 336 8.50 5.72 -9.09
CA VAL A 336 9.33 6.87 -9.52
C VAL A 336 8.45 8.13 -9.63
N ASP A 337 8.99 9.29 -9.23
CA ASP A 337 8.24 10.55 -9.15
C ASP A 337 7.37 10.77 -10.40
N ARG A 338 6.06 10.93 -10.16
CA ARG A 338 5.06 11.12 -11.20
C ARG A 338 5.28 12.40 -11.98
N GLN A 339 5.96 13.42 -11.46
CA GLN A 339 6.23 14.63 -12.26
C GLN A 339 7.24 14.36 -13.37
N ASP A 340 8.30 13.61 -13.08
CA ASP A 340 9.33 13.24 -14.04
C ASP A 340 8.78 12.25 -15.07
N THR A 341 8.05 11.23 -14.63
CA THR A 341 7.44 10.23 -15.52
C THR A 341 6.20 10.75 -16.27
N ALA A 342 5.38 11.63 -15.69
CA ALA A 342 4.25 12.24 -16.38
C ALA A 342 4.67 13.28 -17.43
N SER A 343 5.87 13.85 -17.32
CA SER A 343 6.42 14.71 -18.38
C SER A 343 6.76 13.89 -19.63
N LEU A 344 7.46 12.75 -19.45
CA LEU A 344 7.75 11.77 -20.50
C LEU A 344 6.45 11.19 -21.10
N TYR A 345 5.47 10.86 -20.25
CA TYR A 345 4.18 10.34 -20.69
C TYR A 345 3.36 11.36 -21.49
N ARG A 346 3.25 12.61 -21.02
CA ARG A 346 2.47 13.66 -21.71
C ARG A 346 3.02 13.99 -23.08
N GLN A 347 4.35 13.97 -23.25
CA GLN A 347 4.99 14.17 -24.55
C GLN A 347 4.71 13.02 -25.54
N GLN A 348 4.41 11.81 -25.06
CA GLN A 348 4.34 10.62 -25.91
C GLN A 348 2.94 10.06 -26.17
N VAL A 349 1.98 10.31 -25.27
CA VAL A 349 0.67 9.63 -25.30
C VAL A 349 -0.50 10.57 -25.64
N TRP A 350 -0.33 11.89 -25.51
CA TRP A 350 -1.46 12.86 -25.56
C TRP A 350 -1.42 13.90 -26.69
N HIS A 351 -0.55 13.76 -27.69
CA HIS A 351 -0.71 14.52 -28.93
C HIS A 351 -1.75 13.83 -29.83
N GLN A 352 -3.02 14.09 -29.53
CA GLN A 352 -4.15 13.98 -30.47
C GLN A 352 -4.23 15.22 -31.33
#